data_AF-A0A1M5CNP6-F1
#
_entry.id   AF-A0A1M5CNP6-F1
#
_cell.length_a   1.000
_cell.length_b   1.000
_cell.length_c   1.000
_cell.angle_alpha   90.00
_cell.angle_beta   90.00
_cell.angle_gamma   90.00
#
_symmetry.space_group_name_H-M   'P 1'
#
loop_
_entity.id
_entity.type
_entity.pdbx_description
1 polymer ?
#
loop_
_entity_poly.entity_id
_entity_poly.type
_entity_poly.pdbx_seq_one_letter_code
_entity_poly.pdbx_strand_id
1 'polypeptide(L)'
;MSKMSLPSRIIIALGSLSLIATFFLPVWFIFLIAPQYPEGLTMNIWLNKITGQVEIINGLNHYIGMKHIKAEMFPEFGYLIYVVAAFIALGLLVAIVGRRKLLFYYLILTVLGGIAAMVDFYKWGYDYGHNLDPKAAIQVPGLFYQPPLIGHKTLLNFDAYSYPDVGGWVVIGIAILFFLVYGYELYRNRKLKPLSLKAKKTIPALGMLIVLLSSCNAQPTVFNIGKDNCDDCKMTIMDAKFGGEIITKKGRIYKFDDAHCLANFIKSNTIKKEEIAQTVFINFEKPNTFLPAGTAVFVVSPQLKSPMNSNAAAFENEKAAQKTAQETNGKIENWTELSASL
;
A
#
# COMPACT_ATOMS: atom_id res chain seq x y z
N MET A 1 37.60 -10.11 13.98
CA MET A 1 36.27 -9.59 13.58
C MET A 1 36.23 -8.11 13.91
N SER A 2 35.84 -7.23 12.97
CA SER A 2 35.79 -5.79 13.27
C SER A 2 34.71 -5.52 14.33
N LYS A 3 35.09 -4.78 15.37
CA LYS A 3 34.14 -4.18 16.30
C LYS A 3 33.37 -3.09 15.55
N MET A 4 32.07 -2.99 15.82
CA MET A 4 31.23 -1.91 15.33
C MET A 4 31.61 -0.60 16.01
N SER A 5 31.31 0.51 15.35
CA SER A 5 31.54 1.85 15.87
C SER A 5 30.69 2.14 17.11
N LEU A 6 31.17 3.06 17.95
CA LEU A 6 30.43 3.50 19.13
C LEU A 6 29.05 4.08 18.77
N PRO A 7 28.88 4.96 17.75
CA PRO A 7 27.56 5.45 17.36
C PRO A 7 26.60 4.33 16.96
N SER A 8 27.04 3.35 16.16
CA SER A 8 26.21 2.19 15.79
C SER A 8 25.78 1.37 17.00
N ARG A 9 26.67 1.18 17.98
CA ARG A 9 26.34 0.48 19.22
C ARG A 9 25.31 1.25 20.07
N ILE A 10 25.43 2.58 20.16
CA ILE A 10 24.46 3.43 20.86
C ILE A 10 23.09 3.36 20.17
N ILE A 11 23.05 3.47 18.84
CA ILE A 11 21.80 3.36 18.06
C ILE A 11 21.13 2.00 18.29
N ILE A 12 21.90 0.90 18.27
CA ILE A 12 21.36 -0.43 18.56
C ILE A 12 20.82 -0.51 19.98
N ALA A 13 21.54 0.03 20.98
CA ALA A 13 21.07 0.03 22.36
C ALA A 13 19.76 0.81 22.53
N LEU A 14 19.69 2.03 22.01
CA LEU A 14 18.49 2.87 22.08
C LEU A 14 17.32 2.25 21.32
N GLY A 15 17.56 1.73 20.12
CA GLY A 15 16.53 1.03 19.34
C GLY A 15 16.03 -0.24 20.03
N SER A 16 16.90 -0.95 20.75
CA SER A 16 16.49 -2.13 21.53
C SER A 16 15.62 -1.69 22.71
N LEU A 17 16.00 -0.63 23.44
CA LEU A 17 15.20 -0.10 24.54
C LEU A 17 13.86 0.48 24.07
N SER A 18 13.76 1.06 22.87
CA SER A 18 12.48 1.57 22.38
C SER A 18 11.43 0.49 22.13
N LEU A 19 11.82 -0.79 22.00
CA LEU A 19 10.85 -1.91 21.98
C LEU A 19 10.05 -2.02 23.29
N ILE A 20 10.52 -1.44 24.40
CA ILE A 20 9.75 -1.38 25.66
C ILE A 20 8.39 -0.68 25.45
N ALA A 21 8.29 0.25 24.49
CA ALA A 21 7.03 0.90 24.16
C ALA A 21 5.92 -0.10 23.74
N THR A 22 6.28 -1.24 23.14
CA THR A 22 5.33 -2.25 22.65
C THR A 22 4.58 -2.99 23.76
N PHE A 23 5.07 -2.94 25.01
CA PHE A 23 4.34 -3.46 26.17
C PHE A 23 3.14 -2.57 26.56
N PHE A 24 3.13 -1.32 26.09
CA PHE A 24 2.14 -0.30 26.45
C PHE A 24 1.37 0.23 25.25
N LEU A 25 1.58 -0.34 24.06
CA LEU A 25 0.94 0.08 22.82
C LEU A 25 0.37 -1.14 22.09
N PRO A 26 -0.76 -1.00 21.39
CA PRO A 26 -1.25 -2.04 20.50
C PRO A 26 -0.23 -2.30 19.39
N VAL A 27 -0.03 -3.56 19.04
CA VAL A 27 0.89 -3.97 17.97
C VAL A 27 0.19 -4.06 16.63
N TRP A 28 -1.11 -4.32 16.64
CA TRP A 28 -1.93 -4.48 15.44
C TRP A 28 -3.33 -3.95 15.68
N PHE A 29 -3.97 -3.43 14.64
CA PHE A 29 -5.37 -3.05 14.69
C PHE A 29 -6.15 -3.67 13.54
N ILE A 30 -7.40 -4.00 13.83
CA ILE A 30 -8.41 -4.42 12.86
C ILE A 30 -9.56 -3.44 12.97
N PHE A 31 -10.03 -2.97 11.82
CA PHE A 31 -11.16 -2.05 11.72
C PHE A 31 -12.22 -2.63 10.78
N LEU A 32 -13.47 -2.66 11.25
CA LEU A 32 -14.60 -3.23 10.53
C LEU A 32 -15.67 -2.15 10.33
N ILE A 33 -16.13 -1.95 9.10
CA ILE A 33 -17.28 -1.11 8.81
C ILE A 33 -18.46 -2.02 8.48
N ALA A 34 -19.60 -1.76 9.12
CA ALA A 34 -20.85 -2.47 8.91
C ALA A 34 -21.96 -1.48 8.58
N PRO A 35 -23.05 -1.88 7.88
CA PRO A 35 -24.18 -1.00 7.67
C PRO A 35 -24.84 -0.54 8.97
N GLN A 36 -24.82 -1.37 10.03
CA GLN A 36 -25.33 -1.02 11.35
C GLN A 36 -24.37 -0.13 12.17
N TYR A 37 -23.09 -0.10 11.79
CA TYR A 37 -22.02 0.63 12.50
C TYR A 37 -21.17 1.41 11.47
N PRO A 38 -21.74 2.45 10.84
CA PRO A 38 -21.04 3.25 9.83
C PRO A 38 -19.83 4.02 10.39
N GLU A 39 -19.81 4.27 11.70
CA GLU A 39 -18.66 4.82 12.44
C GLU A 39 -17.49 3.83 12.54
N GLY A 40 -17.77 2.54 12.32
CA GLY A 40 -16.82 1.45 12.37
C GLY A 40 -16.52 0.90 13.76
N LEU A 41 -16.05 -0.35 13.78
CA LEU A 41 -15.73 -1.12 14.96
C LEU A 41 -14.24 -1.46 14.94
N THR A 42 -13.56 -1.17 16.03
CA THR A 42 -12.13 -1.36 16.20
C THR A 42 -11.83 -2.51 17.14
N MET A 43 -10.87 -3.33 16.75
CA MET A 43 -10.25 -4.35 17.57
C MET A 43 -8.74 -4.15 17.59
N ASN A 44 -8.19 -3.88 18.77
CA ASN A 44 -6.76 -3.67 18.96
C ASN A 44 -6.12 -4.91 19.57
N ILE A 45 -5.06 -5.38 18.96
CA ILE A 45 -4.28 -6.54 19.40
C ILE A 45 -3.01 -6.03 20.07
N TRP A 46 -2.82 -6.44 21.32
CA TRP A 46 -1.66 -6.14 22.14
C TRP A 46 -0.79 -7.39 22.25
N LEU A 47 0.40 -7.27 22.86
CA LEU A 47 1.27 -8.44 23.08
C LEU A 47 0.63 -9.53 23.95
N ASN A 48 -0.37 -9.20 24.77
CA ASN A 48 -0.93 -10.11 25.77
C ASN A 48 -2.47 -10.08 25.88
N LYS A 49 -3.16 -9.30 25.05
CA LYS A 49 -4.61 -9.11 25.15
C LYS A 49 -5.18 -8.52 23.87
N ILE A 50 -6.51 -8.53 23.79
CA ILE A 50 -7.28 -7.83 22.76
C ILE A 50 -8.21 -6.83 23.46
N THR A 51 -8.39 -5.66 22.88
CA THR A 51 -9.32 -4.62 23.37
C THR A 51 -10.13 -4.03 22.23
N GLY A 52 -11.11 -3.19 22.53
CA GLY A 52 -11.97 -2.53 21.54
C GLY A 52 -13.39 -3.08 21.57
N GLN A 53 -14.13 -2.98 20.48
CA GLN A 53 -15.53 -3.41 20.39
C GLN A 53 -15.67 -4.91 20.04
N VAL A 54 -14.87 -5.76 20.68
CA VAL A 54 -14.76 -7.20 20.37
C VAL A 54 -16.10 -7.93 20.54
N GLU A 55 -16.86 -7.63 21.61
CA GLU A 55 -18.16 -8.26 21.85
C GLU A 55 -19.21 -7.90 20.79
N ILE A 56 -19.18 -6.66 20.27
CA ILE A 56 -20.05 -6.24 19.17
C ILE A 56 -19.66 -6.98 17.89
N ILE A 57 -18.35 -7.06 17.60
CA ILE A 57 -17.82 -7.82 16.46
C ILE A 57 -18.22 -9.29 16.56
N ASN A 58 -18.16 -9.90 17.75
CA ASN A 58 -18.60 -11.28 17.99
C ASN A 58 -20.10 -11.46 17.72
N GLY A 59 -20.93 -10.50 18.14
CA GLY A 59 -22.36 -10.50 17.83
C GLY A 59 -22.64 -10.50 16.33
N LEU A 60 -21.88 -9.74 15.54
CA LEU A 60 -21.98 -9.72 14.08
C LEU A 60 -21.49 -11.02 13.44
N ASN A 61 -20.34 -11.52 13.90
CA ASN A 61 -19.68 -12.72 13.39
C ASN A 61 -20.50 -14.00 13.62
N HIS A 62 -21.32 -14.03 14.68
CA HIS A 62 -22.22 -15.14 14.96
C HIS A 62 -23.18 -15.46 13.80
N TYR A 63 -23.65 -14.45 13.06
CA TYR A 63 -24.60 -14.64 11.95
C TYR A 63 -24.01 -15.41 10.77
N ILE A 64 -22.70 -15.30 10.56
CA ILE A 64 -21.96 -15.95 9.47
C ILE A 64 -21.18 -17.18 9.94
N GLY A 65 -21.38 -17.62 11.18
CA GLY A 65 -20.81 -18.85 11.72
C GLY A 65 -19.34 -18.75 12.12
N MET A 66 -18.79 -17.55 12.25
CA MET A 66 -17.43 -17.37 12.76
C MET A 66 -17.35 -17.68 14.25
N LYS A 67 -16.19 -18.18 14.69
CA LYS A 67 -15.91 -18.47 16.10
C LYS A 67 -15.97 -17.18 16.93
N HIS A 68 -16.37 -17.31 18.20
CA HIS A 68 -16.34 -16.17 19.12
C HIS A 68 -14.89 -15.80 19.45
N ILE A 69 -14.46 -14.59 19.12
CA ILE A 69 -13.13 -14.09 19.42
C ILE A 69 -12.99 -13.96 20.93
N LYS A 70 -12.01 -14.68 21.49
CA LYS A 70 -11.60 -14.56 22.90
C LYS A 70 -10.08 -14.63 23.01
N ALA A 71 -9.52 -14.06 24.07
CA ALA A 71 -8.08 -14.00 24.27
C ALA A 71 -7.44 -15.39 24.38
N GLU A 72 -8.18 -16.39 24.87
CA GLU A 72 -7.69 -17.76 25.06
C GLU A 72 -7.44 -18.49 23.73
N MET A 73 -7.96 -17.97 22.61
CA MET A 73 -7.68 -18.51 21.27
C MET A 73 -6.29 -18.16 20.76
N PHE A 74 -5.56 -17.29 21.47
CA PHE A 74 -4.24 -16.80 21.09
C PHE A 74 -3.23 -17.24 22.16
N PRO A 75 -2.72 -18.48 22.12
CA PRO A 75 -1.72 -18.96 23.08
C PRO A 75 -0.45 -18.09 23.09
N GLU A 76 -0.19 -17.38 22.00
CA GLU A 76 0.88 -16.40 21.83
C GLU A 76 0.87 -15.33 22.92
N PHE A 77 -0.31 -14.92 23.40
CA PHE A 77 -0.42 -13.91 24.46
C PHE A 77 0.22 -14.34 25.78
N GLY A 78 0.35 -15.65 26.01
CA GLY A 78 1.06 -16.20 27.16
C GLY A 78 2.58 -16.01 27.09
N TYR A 79 3.17 -15.82 25.90
CA TYR A 79 4.62 -15.79 25.74
C TYR A 79 5.20 -14.63 24.93
N LEU A 80 4.41 -13.90 24.13
CA LEU A 80 4.91 -12.80 23.28
C LEU A 80 5.63 -11.71 24.07
N ILE A 81 5.16 -11.40 25.29
CA ILE A 81 5.83 -10.45 26.19
C ILE A 81 7.28 -10.89 26.52
N TYR A 82 7.52 -12.19 26.70
CA TYR A 82 8.85 -12.74 26.98
C TYR A 82 9.69 -12.79 25.70
N VAL A 83 9.08 -13.05 24.55
CA VAL A 83 9.77 -12.99 23.24
C VAL A 83 10.30 -11.58 23.00
N VAL A 84 9.46 -10.54 23.16
CA VAL A 84 9.90 -9.15 23.01
C VAL A 84 10.98 -8.79 24.03
N ALA A 85 10.83 -9.19 25.30
CA ALA A 85 11.87 -8.99 26.32
C ALA A 85 13.20 -9.66 25.95
N ALA A 86 13.16 -10.86 25.37
CA ALA A 86 14.35 -11.56 24.88
C ALA A 86 15.01 -10.81 23.71
N PHE A 87 14.24 -10.27 22.76
CA PHE A 87 14.78 -9.43 21.68
C PHE A 87 15.44 -8.15 22.21
N ILE A 88 14.85 -7.50 23.23
CA ILE A 88 15.47 -6.35 23.91
C ILE A 88 16.82 -6.74 24.51
N ALA A 89 16.86 -7.82 25.29
CA ALA A 89 18.09 -8.28 25.94
C ALA A 89 19.17 -8.67 24.91
N LEU A 90 18.79 -9.37 23.84
CA LEU A 90 19.69 -9.73 22.75
C LEU A 90 20.23 -8.50 22.01
N GLY A 91 19.39 -7.51 21.74
CA GLY A 91 19.80 -6.27 21.10
C GLY A 91 20.78 -5.46 21.97
N LEU A 92 20.55 -5.38 23.27
CA LEU A 92 21.49 -4.81 24.24
C LEU A 92 22.81 -5.59 24.28
N LEU A 93 22.77 -6.92 24.24
CA LEU A 93 23.97 -7.75 24.17
C LEU A 93 24.76 -7.48 22.88
N VAL A 94 24.08 -7.36 21.73
CA VAL A 94 24.70 -6.98 20.45
C VAL A 94 25.40 -5.62 20.57
N ALA A 95 24.75 -4.63 21.19
CA ALA A 95 25.31 -3.32 21.42
C ALA A 95 26.55 -3.35 22.33
N ILE A 96 26.47 -4.06 23.47
CA ILE A 96 27.57 -4.18 24.44
C ILE A 96 28.78 -4.89 23.82
N VAL A 97 28.56 -6.07 23.23
CA VAL A 97 29.64 -6.87 22.64
C VAL A 97 30.21 -6.21 21.37
N GLY A 98 29.36 -5.50 20.62
CA GLY A 98 29.76 -4.70 19.46
C GLY A 98 30.30 -5.52 18.30
N ARG A 99 30.01 -6.83 18.23
CA ARG A 99 30.45 -7.70 17.14
C ARG A 99 29.41 -7.71 16.02
N ARG A 100 29.82 -7.31 14.80
CA ARG A 100 28.93 -7.25 13.63
C ARG A 100 28.27 -8.59 13.27
N LYS A 101 28.93 -9.74 13.53
CA LYS A 101 28.29 -11.06 13.32
C LYS A 101 27.10 -11.29 14.26
N LEU A 102 27.13 -10.76 15.48
CA LEU A 102 25.99 -10.88 16.40
C LEU A 102 24.81 -10.06 15.88
N LEU A 103 25.06 -8.84 15.37
CA LEU A 103 24.02 -8.05 14.71
C LEU A 103 23.43 -8.79 13.49
N PHE A 104 24.26 -9.47 12.70
CA PHE A 104 23.79 -10.29 11.58
C PHE A 104 22.85 -11.42 12.03
N TYR A 105 23.22 -12.19 13.05
CA TYR A 105 22.37 -13.26 13.56
C TYR A 105 21.10 -12.71 14.23
N TYR A 106 21.19 -11.59 14.92
CA TYR A 106 20.03 -10.87 15.46
C TYR A 106 19.05 -10.49 14.35
N LEU A 107 19.53 -9.92 13.24
CA LEU A 107 18.69 -9.55 12.10
C LEU A 107 18.04 -10.76 11.41
N ILE A 108 18.77 -11.88 11.27
CA ILE A 108 18.18 -13.14 10.77
C ILE A 108 17.05 -13.58 11.71
N LEU A 109 17.31 -13.59 13.01
CA LEU A 109 16.31 -13.99 14.01
C LEU A 109 15.08 -13.06 13.96
N THR A 110 15.27 -11.75 13.79
CA THR A 110 14.18 -10.78 13.63
C THR A 110 13.33 -11.09 12.39
N VAL A 111 13.95 -11.38 11.24
CA VAL A 111 13.22 -11.72 10.01
C VAL A 111 12.47 -13.04 10.16
N LEU A 112 13.12 -14.08 10.70
CA LEU A 112 12.49 -15.37 10.92
C LEU A 112 11.32 -15.26 11.91
N GLY A 113 11.49 -14.49 13.00
CA GLY A 113 10.42 -14.21 13.96
C GLY A 113 9.25 -13.47 13.34
N GLY A 114 9.52 -12.44 12.51
CA GLY A 114 8.48 -11.72 11.78
C GLY A 114 7.71 -12.60 10.80
N ILE A 115 8.41 -13.44 10.02
CA ILE A 115 7.78 -14.41 9.12
C ILE A 115 6.93 -15.40 9.91
N ALA A 116 7.46 -15.96 11.00
CA ALA A 116 6.72 -16.90 11.85
C ALA A 116 5.43 -16.28 12.39
N ALA A 117 5.48 -15.05 12.89
CA ALA A 117 4.30 -14.32 13.37
C ALA A 117 3.27 -14.09 12.26
N MET A 118 3.69 -13.74 11.04
CA MET A 118 2.78 -13.53 9.92
C MET A 118 2.16 -14.83 9.40
N VAL A 119 2.93 -15.93 9.38
CA VAL A 119 2.41 -17.25 9.00
C VAL A 119 1.39 -17.73 10.03
N ASP A 120 1.68 -17.55 11.32
CA ASP A 120 0.77 -17.90 12.40
C ASP A 120 -0.54 -17.11 12.31
N PHE A 121 -0.44 -15.78 12.17
CA PHE A 121 -1.62 -14.91 12.00
C PHE A 121 -2.42 -15.27 10.73
N TYR A 122 -1.75 -15.58 9.61
CA TYR A 122 -2.44 -16.05 8.41
C TYR A 122 -3.22 -17.35 8.65
N LYS A 123 -2.60 -18.33 9.31
CA LYS A 123 -3.23 -19.62 9.63
C LYS A 123 -4.45 -19.44 10.53
N TRP A 124 -4.31 -18.61 11.57
CA TRP A 124 -5.42 -18.27 12.45
C TRP A 124 -6.56 -17.62 11.65
N GLY A 125 -6.27 -16.62 10.83
CA GLY A 125 -7.27 -15.94 10.01
C GLY A 125 -7.92 -16.85 8.96
N TYR A 126 -7.17 -17.80 8.42
CA TYR A 126 -7.67 -18.81 7.49
C TYR A 126 -8.68 -19.73 8.18
N ASP A 127 -8.32 -20.35 9.30
CA ASP A 127 -9.26 -21.19 10.07
C ASP A 127 -10.48 -20.38 10.50
N TYR A 128 -10.27 -19.17 11.02
CA TYR A 128 -11.33 -18.26 11.45
C TYR A 128 -12.34 -17.94 10.34
N GLY A 129 -11.89 -17.81 9.09
CA GLY A 129 -12.74 -17.48 7.95
C GLY A 129 -13.32 -18.66 7.17
N HIS A 130 -12.80 -19.88 7.35
CA HIS A 130 -13.19 -21.06 6.57
C HIS A 130 -13.84 -22.16 7.40
N ASN A 131 -13.55 -22.22 8.70
CA ASN A 131 -14.12 -23.20 9.62
C ASN A 131 -15.37 -22.61 10.29
N LEU A 132 -16.41 -22.42 9.49
CA LEU A 132 -17.66 -21.77 9.89
C LEU A 132 -18.67 -22.79 10.41
N ASP A 133 -19.50 -22.37 11.37
CA ASP A 133 -20.59 -23.19 11.89
C ASP A 133 -21.63 -23.47 10.78
N PRO A 134 -21.88 -24.75 10.41
CA PRO A 134 -22.87 -25.11 9.39
C PRO A 134 -24.32 -24.83 9.81
N LYS A 135 -24.56 -24.37 11.05
CA LYS A 135 -25.88 -23.95 11.55
C LYS A 135 -26.06 -22.43 11.57
N ALA A 136 -25.09 -21.66 11.05
CA ALA A 136 -25.17 -20.21 10.99
C ALA A 136 -26.37 -19.73 10.16
N ALA A 137 -26.93 -18.58 10.55
CA ALA A 137 -28.12 -18.01 9.91
C ALA A 137 -27.88 -17.59 8.45
N ILE A 138 -26.67 -17.11 8.14
CA ILE A 138 -26.28 -16.65 6.80
C ILE A 138 -25.22 -17.60 6.26
N GLN A 139 -25.56 -18.31 5.18
CA GLN A 139 -24.64 -19.17 4.46
C GLN A 139 -24.73 -18.85 2.97
N VAL A 140 -23.59 -18.53 2.37
CA VAL A 140 -23.48 -18.27 0.94
C VAL A 140 -22.57 -19.35 0.35
N PRO A 141 -23.08 -20.27 -0.48
CA PRO A 141 -22.27 -21.34 -1.04
C PRO A 141 -21.02 -20.82 -1.75
N GLY A 142 -19.85 -21.35 -1.38
CA GLY A 142 -18.57 -20.99 -1.99
C GLY A 142 -17.95 -19.68 -1.49
N LEU A 143 -18.57 -18.99 -0.52
CA LEU A 143 -18.03 -17.77 0.07
C LEU A 143 -17.40 -18.03 1.45
N PHE A 144 -16.23 -17.44 1.68
CA PHE A 144 -15.50 -17.51 2.95
C PHE A 144 -15.15 -16.12 3.45
N TYR A 145 -15.07 -15.96 4.75
CA TYR A 145 -15.02 -14.65 5.40
C TYR A 145 -13.65 -14.34 6.02
N GLN A 146 -12.57 -14.94 5.51
CA GLN A 146 -11.22 -14.68 6.04
C GLN A 146 -10.91 -13.17 6.00
N PRO A 147 -10.66 -12.54 7.17
CA PRO A 147 -10.19 -11.15 7.25
C PRO A 147 -8.83 -10.97 6.56
N PRO A 148 -8.52 -9.77 6.05
CA PRO A 148 -7.22 -9.52 5.44
C PRO A 148 -6.11 -9.63 6.49
N LEU A 149 -4.99 -10.27 6.13
CA LEU A 149 -3.80 -10.25 6.99
C LEU A 149 -3.25 -8.82 7.10
N ILE A 150 -3.05 -8.18 5.94
CA ILE A 150 -2.69 -6.77 5.78
C ILE A 150 -3.55 -6.21 4.65
N GLY A 151 -4.06 -5.00 4.81
CA GLY A 151 -4.79 -4.29 3.77
C GLY A 151 -6.28 -4.22 4.05
N HIS A 152 -7.07 -4.24 2.97
CA HIS A 152 -8.53 -4.13 2.98
C HIS A 152 -9.17 -5.31 2.24
N LYS A 153 -10.32 -5.77 2.71
CA LYS A 153 -11.15 -6.75 2.03
C LYS A 153 -12.62 -6.55 2.38
N THR A 154 -13.47 -6.55 1.37
CA THR A 154 -14.92 -6.56 1.53
C THR A 154 -15.40 -7.99 1.74
N LEU A 155 -16.17 -8.22 2.80
CA LEU A 155 -16.74 -9.50 3.21
C LEU A 155 -18.26 -9.32 3.26
N LEU A 156 -18.98 -9.76 2.23
CA LEU A 156 -20.40 -9.44 2.02
C LEU A 156 -20.64 -7.92 1.98
N ASN A 157 -21.35 -7.40 2.97
CA ASN A 157 -21.71 -6.00 3.18
C ASN A 157 -20.82 -5.32 4.24
N PHE A 158 -19.73 -5.96 4.65
CA PHE A 158 -18.77 -5.42 5.60
C PHE A 158 -17.44 -5.11 4.93
N ASP A 159 -16.78 -4.04 5.35
CA ASP A 159 -15.39 -3.76 4.99
C ASP A 159 -14.48 -4.02 6.17
N ALA A 160 -13.45 -4.86 5.96
CA ALA A 160 -12.45 -5.18 6.98
C ALA A 160 -11.09 -4.63 6.57
N TYR A 161 -10.42 -3.97 7.51
CA TYR A 161 -9.08 -3.40 7.39
C TYR A 161 -8.17 -4.00 8.46
N SER A 162 -6.91 -4.28 8.11
CA SER A 162 -5.93 -4.87 9.03
C SER A 162 -4.54 -4.30 8.79
N TYR A 163 -3.93 -3.71 9.82
CA TYR A 163 -2.62 -3.08 9.71
C TYR A 163 -1.85 -3.10 11.04
N PRO A 164 -0.51 -2.96 10.99
CA PRO A 164 0.28 -2.65 12.18
C PRO A 164 -0.24 -1.36 12.83
N ASP A 165 -0.37 -1.39 14.16
CA ASP A 165 -0.65 -0.20 14.97
C ASP A 165 0.68 0.39 15.48
N VAL A 166 0.64 1.38 16.36
CA VAL A 166 1.82 2.14 16.82
C VAL A 166 2.94 1.21 17.31
N GLY A 167 2.63 0.20 18.12
CA GLY A 167 3.61 -0.78 18.60
C GLY A 167 4.21 -1.62 17.46
N GLY A 168 3.40 -2.00 16.47
CA GLY A 168 3.86 -2.72 15.29
C GLY A 168 4.80 -1.89 14.43
N TRP A 169 4.47 -0.61 14.22
CA TRP A 169 5.34 0.34 13.50
C TRP A 169 6.66 0.61 14.23
N VAL A 170 6.65 0.63 15.57
CA VAL A 170 7.89 0.69 16.38
C VAL A 170 8.79 -0.50 16.06
N VAL A 171 8.25 -1.73 16.08
CA VAL A 171 9.03 -2.95 15.75
C VAL A 171 9.60 -2.89 14.34
N ILE A 172 8.77 -2.56 13.35
CA ILE A 172 9.17 -2.47 11.93
C ILE A 172 10.26 -1.40 11.74
N GLY A 173 10.07 -0.23 12.33
CA GLY A 173 11.01 0.88 12.23
C GLY A 173 12.38 0.54 12.83
N ILE A 174 12.40 -0.12 13.99
CA ILE A 174 13.65 -0.55 14.64
C ILE A 174 14.35 -1.63 13.82
N ALA A 175 13.61 -2.59 13.25
CA ALA A 175 14.18 -3.62 12.37
C ALA A 175 14.87 -2.97 11.16
N ILE A 176 14.19 -2.05 10.47
CA ILE A 176 14.75 -1.30 9.33
C ILE A 176 15.99 -0.52 9.76
N LEU A 177 15.94 0.20 10.88
CA LEU A 177 17.07 0.94 11.41
C LEU A 177 18.30 0.03 11.65
N PHE A 178 18.09 -1.16 12.20
CA PHE A 178 19.19 -2.10 12.45
C PHE A 178 19.78 -2.68 11.16
N PHE A 179 18.96 -2.93 10.14
CA PHE A 179 19.44 -3.27 8.80
C PHE A 179 20.30 -2.15 8.20
N LEU A 180 19.89 -0.88 8.35
CA LEU A 180 20.66 0.28 7.90
C LEU A 180 22.01 0.39 8.65
N VAL A 181 22.00 0.20 9.98
CA VAL A 181 23.23 0.18 10.79
C VAL A 181 24.17 -0.93 10.33
N TYR A 182 23.63 -2.13 10.07
CA TYR A 182 24.43 -3.25 9.55
C TYR A 182 25.04 -2.93 8.18
N GLY A 183 24.26 -2.35 7.26
CA GLY A 183 24.73 -1.90 5.94
C GLY A 183 25.83 -0.83 6.04
N TYR A 184 25.65 0.16 6.92
CA TYR A 184 26.65 1.19 7.19
C TYR A 184 27.97 0.60 7.72
N GLU A 185 27.90 -0.33 8.68
CA GLU A 185 29.07 -1.02 9.25
C GLU A 185 29.77 -1.97 8.25
N LEU A 186 29.06 -2.44 7.22
CA LEU A 186 29.67 -3.13 6.08
C LEU A 186 30.43 -2.14 5.18
N TYR A 187 29.81 -1.02 4.82
CA TYR A 187 30.40 0.01 3.98
C TYR A 187 31.66 0.62 4.61
N ARG A 188 31.59 1.03 5.88
CA ARG A 188 32.70 1.61 6.63
C ARG A 188 33.93 0.69 6.66
N ASN A 189 33.72 -0.61 6.88
CA ASN A 189 34.81 -1.58 6.97
C ASN A 189 35.44 -1.93 5.61
N ARG A 190 34.80 -1.60 4.48
CA ARG A 190 35.44 -1.73 3.15
C ARG A 190 36.51 -0.65 2.93
N LYS A 191 36.38 0.54 3.52
CA LYS A 191 37.37 1.63 3.42
C LYS A 191 38.62 1.47 4.32
N LEU A 192 38.62 0.51 5.25
CA LEU A 192 39.68 0.33 6.26
C LEU A 192 40.62 -0.86 6.01
N LYS A 193 40.51 -1.54 4.86
CA LYS A 193 41.50 -2.56 4.46
C LYS A 193 42.38 -1.99 3.33
N PRO A 194 43.70 -1.81 3.51
CA PRO A 194 44.59 -1.69 2.36
C PRO A 194 44.47 -2.98 1.56
N LEU A 195 44.25 -2.86 0.25
CA LEU A 195 44.12 -3.99 -0.66
C LEU A 195 45.45 -4.78 -0.67
N SER A 196 45.51 -5.90 0.04
CA SER A 196 46.46 -6.95 -0.29
C SER A 196 45.91 -7.69 -1.51
N LEU A 197 46.50 -7.38 -2.67
CA LEU A 197 46.27 -8.02 -3.96
C LEU A 197 46.75 -9.48 -3.92
N LYS A 198 45.91 -10.38 -3.44
CA LYS A 198 45.86 -11.76 -3.96
C LYS A 198 44.41 -12.09 -4.29
N ALA A 199 44.01 -11.65 -5.47
CA ALA A 199 42.72 -11.94 -6.07
C ALA A 199 42.62 -13.43 -6.39
N LYS A 200 41.81 -14.18 -5.63
CA LYS A 200 41.10 -15.33 -6.19
C LYS A 200 39.69 -14.85 -6.53
N LYS A 201 39.37 -14.94 -7.82
CA LYS A 201 38.07 -14.58 -8.40
C LYS A 201 37.00 -15.54 -7.86
N THR A 202 36.23 -15.07 -6.89
CA THR A 202 34.86 -15.51 -6.66
C THR A 202 34.06 -14.25 -6.37
N ILE A 203 33.21 -13.87 -7.32
CA ILE A 203 32.28 -12.75 -7.17
C ILE A 203 30.96 -13.37 -6.71
N PRO A 204 30.51 -13.17 -5.45
CA PRO A 204 29.11 -13.28 -5.14
C PRO A 204 28.48 -11.89 -5.22
N ALA A 205 27.42 -11.83 -6.01
CA ALA A 205 26.44 -10.78 -6.13
C ALA A 205 25.95 -10.31 -4.74
N LEU A 206 26.43 -9.16 -4.27
CA LEU A 206 25.85 -8.46 -3.11
C LEU A 206 26.23 -6.98 -3.09
N GLY A 207 26.04 -6.32 -4.23
CA GLY A 207 26.47 -4.94 -4.44
C GLY A 207 25.65 -4.21 -5.46
N MET A 208 24.32 -4.29 -5.39
CA MET A 208 23.45 -3.39 -6.16
C MET A 208 22.08 -3.25 -5.48
N LEU A 209 22.05 -2.65 -4.29
CA LEU A 209 20.79 -2.22 -3.64
C LEU A 209 20.90 -0.79 -3.09
N ILE A 210 21.78 0.05 -3.65
CA ILE A 210 21.90 1.47 -3.25
C ILE A 210 22.04 2.38 -4.49
N VAL A 211 21.33 2.06 -5.58
CA VAL A 211 21.07 3.00 -6.69
C VAL A 211 19.67 2.72 -7.24
N LEU A 212 18.63 3.08 -6.47
CA LEU A 212 17.25 3.16 -6.99
C LEU A 212 16.56 4.48 -6.58
N LEU A 213 17.32 5.48 -6.13
CA LEU A 213 16.80 6.82 -5.90
C LEU A 213 17.26 7.74 -7.03
N SER A 214 16.78 7.48 -8.24
CA SER A 214 16.72 8.46 -9.34
C SER A 214 15.80 7.94 -10.43
N SER A 215 14.70 8.67 -10.64
CA SER A 215 13.74 8.55 -11.75
C SER A 215 12.71 7.42 -11.67
N CYS A 216 11.77 7.56 -10.73
CA CYS A 216 10.42 7.08 -11.01
C CYS A 216 9.71 8.19 -11.80
N ASN A 217 9.85 8.20 -13.13
CA ASN A 217 8.94 8.95 -13.99
C ASN A 217 7.62 8.19 -13.96
N ALA A 218 6.65 8.66 -13.16
CA ALA A 218 5.31 8.09 -13.15
C ALA A 218 4.73 8.22 -14.57
N GLN A 219 4.54 7.06 -15.22
CA GLN A 219 3.93 6.97 -16.53
C GLN A 219 2.42 6.80 -16.40
N PRO A 220 1.64 7.18 -17.43
CA PRO A 220 0.21 6.90 -17.45
C PRO A 220 -0.09 5.41 -17.27
N THR A 221 -1.18 5.10 -16.57
CA THR A 221 -1.56 3.72 -16.26
C THR A 221 -2.82 3.31 -16.99
N VAL A 222 -2.83 2.09 -17.55
CA VAL A 222 -4.02 1.55 -18.20
C VAL A 222 -5.17 1.42 -17.20
N PHE A 223 -6.40 1.71 -17.66
CA PHE A 223 -7.61 1.66 -16.83
C PHE A 223 -8.10 0.22 -16.68
N ASN A 224 -8.42 -0.17 -15.45
CA ASN A 224 -9.10 -1.43 -15.15
C ASN A 224 -10.62 -1.19 -15.17
N ILE A 225 -11.24 -1.44 -16.33
CA ILE A 225 -12.69 -1.28 -16.51
C ILE A 225 -13.47 -2.09 -15.46
N GLY A 226 -14.49 -1.46 -14.88
CA GLY A 226 -15.33 -2.07 -13.83
C GLY A 226 -14.67 -2.19 -12.46
N LYS A 227 -13.46 -1.66 -12.28
CA LYS A 227 -12.72 -1.65 -11.01
C LYS A 227 -12.20 -0.28 -10.62
N ASP A 228 -11.62 0.45 -11.57
CA ASP A 228 -11.11 1.79 -11.31
C ASP A 228 -12.28 2.77 -11.15
N ASN A 229 -12.18 3.67 -10.18
CA ASN A 229 -13.16 4.73 -9.96
C ASN A 229 -12.60 6.08 -10.43
N CYS A 230 -13.48 6.93 -10.95
CA CYS A 230 -13.15 8.30 -11.29
C CYS A 230 -12.84 9.12 -10.03
N ASP A 231 -11.75 9.87 -10.03
CA ASP A 231 -11.30 10.70 -8.91
C ASP A 231 -12.13 11.97 -8.72
N ASP A 232 -12.94 12.35 -9.71
CA ASP A 232 -13.91 13.45 -9.60
C ASP A 232 -15.29 12.94 -9.14
N CYS A 233 -16.03 12.23 -9.99
CA CYS A 233 -17.41 11.81 -9.72
C CYS A 233 -17.55 10.56 -8.82
N LYS A 234 -16.46 9.87 -8.50
CA LYS A 234 -16.41 8.63 -7.70
C LYS A 234 -17.14 7.42 -8.28
N MET A 235 -17.72 7.53 -9.48
CA MET A 235 -18.32 6.41 -10.18
C MET A 235 -17.25 5.48 -10.76
N THR A 236 -17.60 4.21 -10.90
CA THR A 236 -16.74 3.20 -11.53
C THR A 236 -16.65 3.44 -13.03
N ILE A 237 -15.42 3.41 -13.56
CA ILE A 237 -15.13 3.67 -14.97
C ILE A 237 -15.52 2.44 -15.79
N MET A 238 -16.50 2.63 -16.67
CA MET A 238 -17.06 1.57 -17.52
C MET A 238 -16.62 1.67 -18.98
N ASP A 239 -16.19 2.86 -19.44
CA ASP A 239 -15.62 3.07 -20.76
C ASP A 239 -14.39 4.00 -20.68
N ALA A 240 -13.20 3.43 -20.90
CA ALA A 240 -11.95 4.19 -20.83
C ALA A 240 -11.70 5.07 -22.06
N LYS A 241 -12.45 4.96 -23.16
CA LYS A 241 -12.12 5.67 -24.42
C LYS A 241 -12.16 7.20 -24.30
N PHE A 242 -12.90 7.72 -23.33
CA PHE A 242 -13.04 9.15 -23.07
C PHE A 242 -12.16 9.63 -21.90
N GLY A 243 -11.54 8.68 -21.18
CA GLY A 243 -10.90 8.94 -19.92
C GLY A 243 -9.59 9.71 -20.03
N GLY A 244 -9.14 10.23 -18.90
CA GLY A 244 -7.87 10.93 -18.78
C GLY A 244 -7.22 10.74 -17.43
N GLU A 245 -5.94 11.09 -17.34
CA GLU A 245 -5.18 11.07 -16.10
C GLU A 245 -4.51 12.40 -15.80
N ILE A 246 -4.43 12.72 -14.51
CA ILE A 246 -3.52 13.73 -13.99
C ILE A 246 -2.44 13.04 -13.17
N ILE A 247 -1.18 13.30 -13.54
CA ILE A 247 -0.01 12.76 -12.86
C ILE A 247 0.67 13.91 -12.14
N THR A 248 0.84 13.79 -10.82
CA THR A 248 1.50 14.81 -10.00
C THR A 248 3.03 14.70 -10.06
N LYS A 249 3.74 15.76 -9.68
CA LYS A 249 5.21 15.77 -9.51
C LYS A 249 5.72 14.73 -8.50
N LYS A 250 4.84 14.27 -7.60
CA LYS A 250 5.13 13.21 -6.63
C LYS A 250 4.79 11.80 -7.15
N GLY A 251 4.28 11.69 -8.38
CA GLY A 251 3.95 10.42 -9.02
C GLY A 251 2.58 9.84 -8.66
N ARG A 252 1.72 10.57 -7.93
CA ARG A 252 0.32 10.18 -7.75
C ARG A 252 -0.44 10.38 -9.06
N ILE A 253 -1.21 9.36 -9.44
CA ILE A 253 -2.07 9.33 -10.62
C ILE A 253 -3.51 9.48 -10.16
N TYR A 254 -4.24 10.38 -10.81
CA TYR A 254 -5.69 10.54 -10.69
C TYR A 254 -6.33 10.14 -12.01
N LYS A 255 -7.40 9.36 -11.99
CA LYS A 255 -8.11 8.83 -13.15
C LYS A 255 -9.46 9.49 -13.30
N PHE A 256 -9.86 9.80 -14.53
CA PHE A 256 -11.10 10.49 -14.83
C PHE A 256 -11.88 9.75 -15.90
N ASP A 257 -13.19 9.67 -15.71
CA ASP A 257 -14.11 8.97 -16.60
C ASP A 257 -14.22 9.67 -17.96
N ASP A 258 -14.19 11.01 -17.95
CA ASP A 258 -14.07 11.82 -19.16
C ASP A 258 -13.40 13.19 -18.92
N ALA A 259 -13.34 13.99 -19.99
CA ALA A 259 -12.78 15.35 -19.98
C ALA A 259 -13.49 16.32 -19.03
N HIS A 260 -14.80 16.16 -18.79
CA HIS A 260 -15.57 17.03 -17.89
C HIS A 260 -15.15 16.79 -16.44
N CYS A 261 -15.05 15.52 -16.04
CA CYS A 261 -14.54 15.14 -14.72
C CYS A 261 -13.12 15.66 -14.47
N LEU A 262 -12.24 15.54 -15.47
CA LEU A 262 -10.87 16.04 -15.35
C LEU A 262 -10.83 17.57 -15.20
N ALA A 263 -11.60 18.29 -16.02
CA ALA A 263 -11.68 19.76 -15.95
C ALA A 263 -12.23 20.24 -14.61
N ASN A 264 -13.32 19.64 -14.12
CA ASN A 264 -13.91 19.95 -12.81
C ASN A 264 -12.92 19.70 -11.67
N PHE A 265 -12.19 18.60 -11.72
CA PHE A 265 -11.20 18.29 -10.71
C PHE A 265 -10.09 19.34 -10.63
N ILE A 266 -9.60 19.82 -11.77
CA ILE A 266 -8.62 20.93 -11.82
C ILE A 266 -9.22 22.23 -11.25
N LYS A 267 -10.48 22.55 -11.60
CA LYS A 267 -11.17 23.76 -11.11
C LYS A 267 -11.47 23.71 -9.61
N SER A 268 -11.68 22.53 -9.05
CA SER A 268 -11.98 22.33 -7.63
C SER A 268 -10.82 22.71 -6.70
N ASN A 269 -9.61 22.93 -7.24
CA ASN A 269 -8.37 23.14 -6.48
C ASN A 269 -8.02 22.02 -5.48
N THR A 270 -8.56 20.81 -5.68
CA THR A 270 -8.17 19.61 -4.90
C THR A 270 -6.67 19.32 -5.02
N ILE A 271 -6.08 19.65 -6.18
CA ILE A 271 -4.64 19.69 -6.40
C ILE A 271 -4.25 21.08 -6.94
N LYS A 272 -3.09 21.57 -6.52
CA LYS A 272 -2.55 22.82 -7.03
C LYS A 272 -1.99 22.62 -8.44
N LYS A 273 -2.17 23.60 -9.35
CA LYS A 273 -1.67 23.50 -10.73
C LYS A 273 -0.15 23.28 -10.78
N GLU A 274 0.58 23.83 -9.81
CA GLU A 274 2.04 23.69 -9.72
C GLU A 274 2.47 22.28 -9.30
N GLU A 275 1.56 21.45 -8.80
CA GLU A 275 1.81 20.05 -8.42
C GLU A 275 1.55 19.08 -9.56
N ILE A 276 0.92 19.51 -10.66
CA ILE A 276 0.68 18.71 -11.85
C ILE A 276 1.98 18.59 -12.65
N ALA A 277 2.39 17.35 -12.92
CA ALA A 277 3.50 17.06 -13.82
C ALA A 277 3.02 16.81 -15.25
N GLN A 278 1.92 16.06 -15.42
CA GLN A 278 1.35 15.73 -16.72
C GLN A 278 -0.18 15.64 -16.63
N THR A 279 -0.84 16.03 -17.73
CA THR A 279 -2.25 15.75 -17.99
C THR A 279 -2.32 15.01 -19.31
N VAL A 280 -2.96 13.86 -19.33
CA VAL A 280 -3.05 12.99 -20.51
C VAL A 280 -4.48 12.49 -20.71
N PHE A 281 -4.82 12.19 -21.96
CA PHE A 281 -6.12 11.64 -22.35
C PHE A 281 -5.93 10.35 -23.12
N ILE A 282 -6.88 9.43 -23.02
CA ILE A 282 -6.85 8.18 -23.76
C ILE A 282 -7.13 8.48 -25.23
N ASN A 283 -6.31 7.91 -26.11
CA ASN A 283 -6.52 8.00 -27.55
C ASN A 283 -7.78 7.21 -27.91
N PHE A 284 -8.78 7.91 -28.46
CA PHE A 284 -10.08 7.34 -28.80
C PHE A 284 -9.99 6.20 -29.83
N GLU A 285 -9.06 6.29 -30.78
CA GLU A 285 -8.86 5.26 -31.81
C GLU A 285 -7.97 4.10 -31.34
N LYS A 286 -7.13 4.35 -30.33
CA LYS A 286 -6.16 3.39 -29.80
C LYS A 286 -6.30 3.29 -28.27
N PRO A 287 -7.33 2.58 -27.78
CA PRO A 287 -7.50 2.35 -26.35
C PRO A 287 -6.21 1.81 -25.72
N ASN A 288 -5.89 2.25 -24.50
CA ASN A 288 -4.64 1.99 -23.77
C ASN A 288 -3.41 2.81 -24.20
N THR A 289 -3.56 3.76 -25.13
CA THR A 289 -2.52 4.75 -25.41
C THR A 289 -2.94 6.13 -24.94
N PHE A 290 -1.98 6.92 -24.46
CA PHE A 290 -2.23 8.21 -23.82
C PHE A 290 -1.60 9.35 -24.63
N LEU A 291 -2.36 10.43 -24.76
CA LEU A 291 -2.00 11.63 -25.49
C LEU A 291 -1.83 12.78 -24.49
N PRO A 292 -0.67 13.46 -24.48
CA PRO A 292 -0.50 14.67 -23.67
C PRO A 292 -1.54 15.73 -24.03
N ALA A 293 -2.13 16.37 -23.02
CA ALA A 293 -3.17 17.39 -23.21
C ALA A 293 -2.72 18.55 -24.13
N GLY A 294 -1.43 18.89 -24.12
CA GLY A 294 -0.87 19.94 -24.98
C GLY A 294 -0.77 19.59 -26.47
N THR A 295 -0.83 18.30 -26.82
CA THR A 295 -0.76 17.82 -28.21
C THR A 295 -2.02 17.09 -28.67
N ALA A 296 -2.90 16.73 -27.75
CA ALA A 296 -4.16 16.06 -28.06
C ALA A 296 -5.12 17.03 -28.77
N VAL A 297 -5.78 16.50 -29.81
CA VAL A 297 -6.84 17.19 -30.54
C VAL A 297 -8.17 16.55 -30.16
N PHE A 298 -9.18 17.35 -29.82
CA PHE A 298 -10.47 16.86 -29.37
C PHE A 298 -11.53 17.02 -30.44
N VAL A 299 -12.40 16.03 -30.59
CA VAL A 299 -13.68 16.17 -31.29
C VAL A 299 -14.77 16.27 -30.24
N VAL A 300 -15.57 17.33 -30.28
CA VAL A 300 -16.68 17.60 -29.38
C VAL A 300 -17.99 17.47 -30.13
N SER A 301 -18.84 16.54 -29.72
CA SER A 301 -20.08 16.21 -30.43
C SER A 301 -21.05 15.43 -29.52
N PRO A 302 -22.32 15.85 -29.40
CA PRO A 302 -23.32 15.09 -28.64
C PRO A 302 -23.50 13.63 -29.07
N GLN A 303 -23.10 13.28 -30.30
CA GLN A 303 -23.17 11.93 -30.83
C GLN A 303 -22.10 11.00 -30.22
N LEU A 304 -21.03 11.54 -29.62
CA LEU A 304 -19.97 10.77 -28.97
C LEU A 304 -20.42 10.12 -27.65
N LYS A 305 -21.35 10.74 -26.92
CA LYS A 305 -21.98 10.20 -25.69
C LYS A 305 -20.97 9.71 -24.65
N SER A 306 -20.09 10.59 -24.19
CA SER A 306 -19.16 10.25 -23.11
C SER A 306 -19.89 10.00 -21.77
N PRO A 307 -19.33 9.22 -20.84
CA PRO A 307 -19.98 8.85 -19.58
C PRO A 307 -20.50 10.02 -18.74
N MET A 308 -19.73 11.12 -18.68
CA MET A 308 -20.06 12.30 -17.89
C MET A 308 -20.39 13.52 -18.77
N ASN A 309 -20.89 13.25 -19.98
CA ASN A 309 -21.46 14.22 -20.91
C ASN A 309 -20.51 15.36 -21.37
N SER A 310 -19.19 15.19 -21.23
CA SER A 310 -18.22 16.04 -21.93
C SER A 310 -18.38 15.99 -23.45
N ASN A 311 -18.88 14.85 -23.96
CA ASN A 311 -19.09 14.61 -25.38
C ASN A 311 -17.82 14.85 -26.21
N ALA A 312 -16.64 14.66 -25.58
CA ALA A 312 -15.35 14.99 -26.14
C ALA A 312 -14.45 13.74 -26.20
N ALA A 313 -13.84 13.49 -27.35
CA ALA A 313 -12.91 12.37 -27.57
C ALA A 313 -11.55 12.89 -28.05
N ALA A 314 -10.46 12.32 -27.54
CA ALA A 314 -9.09 12.76 -27.84
C ALA A 314 -8.43 11.95 -28.97
N PHE A 315 -7.73 12.66 -29.87
CA PHE A 315 -7.07 12.14 -31.06
C PHE A 315 -5.63 12.61 -31.16
N GLU A 316 -4.79 11.80 -31.81
CA GLU A 316 -3.34 12.02 -31.91
C GLU A 316 -2.97 13.27 -32.74
N ASN A 317 -3.82 13.64 -33.70
CA ASN A 317 -3.64 14.81 -34.56
C ASN A 317 -4.96 15.18 -35.26
N GLU A 318 -4.99 16.35 -35.92
CA GLU A 318 -6.17 16.84 -36.64
C GLU A 318 -6.65 15.90 -37.73
N LYS A 319 -5.75 15.21 -38.44
CA LYS A 319 -6.13 14.28 -39.51
C LYS A 319 -6.93 13.10 -38.96
N ALA A 320 -6.55 12.57 -37.79
CA ALA A 320 -7.30 11.53 -37.10
C ALA A 320 -8.66 12.04 -36.58
N ALA A 321 -8.70 13.28 -36.07
CA ALA A 321 -9.92 13.92 -35.60
C ALA A 321 -10.94 14.22 -36.72
N GLN A 322 -10.48 14.59 -37.92
CA GLN A 322 -11.32 15.03 -39.04
C GLN A 322 -12.38 14.00 -39.44
N LYS A 323 -12.04 12.71 -39.47
CA LYS A 323 -12.99 11.65 -39.83
C LYS A 323 -14.14 11.60 -38.83
N THR A 324 -13.82 11.51 -37.55
CA THR A 324 -14.84 11.47 -36.49
C THR A 324 -15.65 12.76 -36.46
N ALA A 325 -15.01 13.92 -36.60
CA ALA A 325 -15.70 15.21 -36.65
C ALA A 325 -16.74 15.29 -37.78
N GLN A 326 -16.43 14.75 -38.97
CA GLN A 326 -17.39 14.69 -40.08
C GLN A 326 -18.53 13.71 -39.80
N GLU A 327 -18.22 12.51 -39.31
CA GLU A 327 -19.21 11.47 -39.01
C GLU A 327 -20.18 11.88 -37.90
N THR A 328 -19.70 12.64 -36.91
CA THR A 328 -20.48 13.05 -35.74
C THR A 328 -20.98 14.50 -35.84
N ASN A 329 -20.70 15.21 -36.93
CA ASN A 329 -20.92 16.66 -37.07
C ASN A 329 -20.35 17.44 -35.87
N GLY A 330 -19.15 17.04 -35.43
CA GLY A 330 -18.46 17.55 -34.25
C GLY A 330 -17.51 18.70 -34.54
N LYS A 331 -17.24 19.50 -33.51
CA LYS A 331 -16.26 20.58 -33.55
C LYS A 331 -14.89 20.05 -33.12
N ILE A 332 -13.84 20.47 -33.81
CA ILE A 332 -12.46 20.18 -33.42
C ILE A 332 -11.95 21.29 -32.50
N GLU A 333 -11.37 20.93 -31.35
CA GLU A 333 -10.84 21.85 -30.34
C GLU A 333 -9.52 21.34 -29.75
N ASN A 334 -8.73 22.23 -29.16
CA ASN A 334 -7.62 21.85 -28.29
C ASN A 334 -8.05 21.80 -26.81
N TRP A 335 -7.18 21.27 -25.93
CA TRP A 335 -7.51 21.15 -24.50
C TRP A 335 -7.83 22.49 -23.83
N THR A 336 -7.16 23.57 -24.21
CA THR A 336 -7.37 24.90 -23.62
C THR A 336 -8.76 25.44 -23.94
N GLU A 337 -9.23 25.25 -25.18
CA GLU A 337 -10.58 25.61 -25.61
C GLU A 337 -11.64 24.74 -24.93
N LEU A 338 -11.44 23.42 -24.97
CA LEU A 338 -12.38 22.46 -24.41
C LEU A 338 -12.57 22.68 -22.90
N SER A 339 -11.47 22.76 -22.15
CA SER A 339 -11.51 22.93 -20.68
C SER A 339 -12.06 24.28 -20.20
N ALA A 340 -12.13 25.28 -21.09
CA ALA A 340 -12.81 26.55 -20.81
C ALA A 340 -14.33 26.47 -21.02
N SER A 341 -14.80 25.54 -21.85
CA SER A 341 -16.21 25.36 -22.21
C SER A 341 -16.95 24.35 -21.31
N LEU A 342 -16.23 23.31 -20.85
CA LEU A 342 -16.55 22.48 -19.68
C LEU A 342 -16.34 23.32 -18.43
#